data_AF-A0A661I0W7-F1
#
_entry.id   AF-A0A661I0W7-F1
#
_cell.length_a   1.000
_cell.length_b   1.000
_cell.length_c   1.000
_cell.angle_alpha   90.00
_cell.angle_beta   90.00
_cell.angle_gamma   90.00
#
_symmetry.space_group_name_H-M   'P 1'
#
loop_
_entity.id
_entity.type
_entity.pdbx_description
1 polymer ?
#
loop_
_entity_poly.entity_id
_entity_poly.type
_entity_poly.pdbx_seq_one_letter_code
_entity_poly.pdbx_strand_id
1 'polypeptide(L)'
;MNILRKKDSEKIPKIPKERIDLPGATLPFFKYEEEGLTCFEFNSTKSDPPIPMVNAMRGLELIKRPEDRLVMQNMQEPMGLYPKIAETFEWEVTVLENSDMQIVFKLK
;
A
#
# COMPACT_ATOMS: atom_id res chain seq x y z
N MET A 1 30.86 -16.54 33.33
CA MET A 1 31.14 -16.22 31.91
C MET A 1 29.82 -16.25 31.15
N ASN A 2 29.30 -15.08 30.79
CA ASN A 2 28.06 -14.92 30.04
C ASN A 2 28.24 -15.39 28.61
N ILE A 3 27.46 -16.39 28.20
CA ILE A 3 27.27 -16.70 26.79
C ILE A 3 26.08 -15.87 26.34
N LEU A 4 26.36 -14.77 25.62
CA LEU A 4 25.34 -13.97 24.94
C LEU A 4 24.56 -14.90 24.00
N ARG A 5 23.27 -15.13 24.30
CA ARG A 5 22.29 -15.57 23.30
C ARG A 5 22.29 -14.51 22.19
N LYS A 6 22.75 -14.89 21.00
CA LYS A 6 22.49 -14.11 19.80
C LYS A 6 20.96 -14.02 19.69
N LYS A 7 20.43 -12.80 19.76
CA LYS A 7 19.04 -12.52 19.40
C LYS A 7 18.93 -12.90 17.93
N ASP A 8 18.34 -14.05 17.65
CA ASP A 8 17.84 -14.36 16.33
C ASP A 8 16.88 -13.21 15.99
N SER A 9 17.30 -12.34 15.08
CA SER A 9 16.40 -11.36 14.48
C SER A 9 15.36 -12.18 13.75
N GLU A 10 14.13 -12.15 14.25
CA GLU A 10 12.98 -12.77 13.62
C GLU A 10 13.00 -12.35 12.15
N LYS A 11 13.31 -13.30 11.26
CA LYS A 11 13.17 -13.10 9.83
C LYS A 11 11.69 -12.94 9.57
N ILE A 12 11.23 -11.69 9.47
CA ILE A 12 9.90 -11.36 9.00
C ILE A 12 9.70 -12.13 7.68
N PRO A 13 8.67 -12.99 7.58
CA PRO A 13 8.41 -13.72 6.35
C PRO A 13 8.29 -12.74 5.19
N LYS A 14 9.15 -12.87 4.17
CA LYS A 14 8.95 -12.12 2.92
C LYS A 14 7.73 -12.71 2.24
N ILE A 15 6.64 -11.97 2.27
CA ILE A 15 5.43 -12.32 1.54
C ILE A 15 5.76 -12.26 0.03
N PRO A 16 5.53 -13.35 -0.73
CA PRO A 16 5.74 -13.33 -2.17
C PRO A 16 4.73 -12.39 -2.83
N LYS A 17 5.23 -11.50 -3.70
CA LYS A 17 4.45 -10.51 -4.42
C LYS A 17 4.46 -10.82 -5.92
N GLU A 18 3.29 -10.89 -6.54
CA GLU A 18 3.13 -11.07 -7.98
C GLU A 18 2.95 -9.70 -8.64
N ARG A 19 3.72 -9.38 -9.68
CA ARG A 19 3.49 -8.15 -10.44
C ARG A 19 2.23 -8.32 -11.30
N ILE A 20 1.35 -7.32 -11.29
CA ILE A 20 0.14 -7.30 -12.12
C ILE A 20 0.19 -6.14 -13.11
N ASP A 21 -0.41 -6.36 -14.29
CA ASP A 21 -0.61 -5.31 -15.28
C ASP A 21 -1.97 -4.65 -15.04
N LEU A 22 -1.94 -3.36 -14.70
CA LEU A 22 -3.12 -2.55 -14.44
C LEU A 22 -3.29 -1.49 -15.54
N PRO A 23 -4.26 -1.64 -16.46
CA PRO A 23 -4.47 -0.67 -17.53
C PRO A 23 -4.66 0.76 -17.01
N GLY A 24 -3.89 1.70 -17.58
CA GLY A 24 -3.92 3.11 -17.19
C GLY A 24 -3.10 3.45 -15.94
N ALA A 25 -2.49 2.47 -15.26
CA ALA A 25 -1.45 2.73 -14.28
C ALA A 25 -0.13 3.06 -14.98
N THR A 26 0.65 3.94 -14.37
CA THR A 26 1.99 4.32 -14.84
C THR A 26 3.09 3.82 -13.91
N LEU A 27 2.71 3.28 -12.75
CA LEU A 27 3.60 2.67 -11.77
C LEU A 27 3.38 1.15 -11.72
N PRO A 28 4.41 0.37 -11.35
CA PRO A 28 4.25 -1.07 -11.11
C PRO A 28 3.26 -1.35 -9.98
N PHE A 29 2.34 -2.28 -10.21
CA PHE A 29 1.47 -2.82 -9.19
C PHE A 29 1.88 -4.25 -8.84
N PHE A 30 1.71 -4.60 -7.58
CA PHE A 30 1.95 -5.95 -7.07
C PHE A 30 0.73 -6.45 -6.29
N LYS A 31 0.44 -7.74 -6.40
CA LYS A 31 -0.60 -8.44 -5.66
C LYS A 31 0.04 -9.43 -4.69
N TYR A 32 -0.52 -9.56 -3.49
CA TYR A 32 -0.16 -10.61 -2.54
C TYR A 32 -1.32 -10.91 -1.58
N GLU A 33 -1.22 -12.02 -0.85
CA GLU A 33 -2.14 -12.38 0.22
C GLU A 33 -1.45 -12.21 1.57
N GLU A 34 -2.11 -11.58 2.52
CA GLU A 34 -1.61 -11.35 3.88
C GLU A 34 -2.76 -11.50 4.87
N GLU A 35 -2.65 -12.44 5.81
CA GLU A 35 -3.66 -12.65 6.88
C GLU A 35 -5.11 -12.85 6.37
N GLY A 36 -5.27 -13.42 5.16
CA GLY A 36 -6.59 -13.61 4.54
C GLY A 36 -7.11 -12.39 3.77
N LEU A 37 -6.31 -11.34 3.64
CA LEU A 37 -6.58 -10.15 2.83
C LEU A 37 -5.86 -10.26 1.48
N THR A 38 -6.54 -9.81 0.44
CA THR A 38 -5.94 -9.64 -0.90
C THR A 38 -5.43 -8.21 -1.03
N CYS A 39 -4.11 -8.03 -1.05
CA CYS A 39 -3.47 -6.72 -1.08
C CYS A 39 -2.94 -6.38 -2.47
N PHE A 40 -3.20 -5.15 -2.91
CA PHE A 40 -2.62 -4.55 -4.10
C PHE A 40 -1.71 -3.40 -3.69
N GLU A 41 -0.46 -3.38 -4.14
CA GLU A 41 0.53 -2.40 -3.71
C GLU A 41 1.15 -1.66 -4.88
N PHE A 42 1.35 -0.35 -4.70
CA PHE A 42 2.24 0.44 -5.54
C PHE A 42 3.02 1.47 -4.69
N ASN A 43 4.18 1.89 -5.20
CA ASN A 43 5.03 2.90 -4.57
C ASN A 43 5.16 4.13 -5.47
N SER A 44 4.77 5.28 -4.95
CA SER A 44 4.86 6.58 -5.60
C SER A 44 5.75 7.59 -4.87
N THR A 45 6.59 7.15 -3.92
CA THR A 45 7.39 8.06 -3.07
C THR A 45 8.36 8.93 -3.87
N LYS A 46 8.74 8.50 -5.08
CA LYS A 46 9.61 9.24 -6.02
C LYS A 46 8.85 9.91 -7.16
N SER A 47 7.53 10.09 -7.04
CA SER A 47 6.67 10.61 -8.10
C SER A 47 6.04 11.95 -7.71
N ASP A 48 6.02 12.89 -8.64
CA ASP A 48 5.33 14.16 -8.47
C ASP A 48 3.84 14.07 -8.81
N PRO A 49 2.99 14.93 -8.22
CA PRO A 49 1.60 15.08 -8.66
C PRO A 49 1.51 15.36 -10.18
N PRO A 50 0.57 14.75 -10.92
CA PRO A 50 -0.58 13.98 -10.43
C PRO A 50 -0.35 12.46 -10.34
N ILE A 51 0.87 11.96 -10.55
CA ILE A 51 1.15 10.52 -10.70
C ILE A 51 0.65 9.68 -9.49
N PRO A 52 0.91 10.07 -8.22
CA PRO A 52 0.39 9.33 -7.06
C PRO A 52 -1.14 9.20 -7.09
N MET A 53 -1.86 10.29 -7.40
CA MET A 53 -3.33 10.30 -7.40
C MET A 53 -3.91 9.46 -8.54
N VAL A 54 -3.32 9.52 -9.74
CA VAL A 54 -3.79 8.74 -10.89
C VAL A 54 -3.66 7.24 -10.61
N ASN A 55 -2.51 6.81 -10.07
CA ASN A 55 -2.30 5.40 -9.74
C ASN A 55 -3.18 4.96 -8.56
N ALA A 56 -3.38 5.81 -7.54
CA ALA A 56 -4.31 5.52 -6.46
C ALA A 56 -5.73 5.25 -6.99
N MET A 57 -6.26 6.10 -7.88
CA MET A 57 -7.58 5.92 -8.47
C MET A 57 -7.69 4.58 -9.24
N ARG A 58 -6.67 4.21 -10.01
CA ARG A 58 -6.64 2.91 -10.71
C ARG A 58 -6.55 1.74 -9.75
N GLY A 59 -5.75 1.86 -8.69
CA GLY A 59 -5.65 0.85 -7.65
C GLY A 59 -6.96 0.64 -6.90
N LEU A 60 -7.71 1.71 -6.62
CA LEU A 60 -9.00 1.64 -5.93
C LEU A 60 -10.04 0.86 -6.74
N GLU A 61 -9.95 0.85 -8.07
CA GLU A 61 -10.81 0.03 -8.93
C GLU A 61 -10.60 -1.48 -8.69
N LEU A 62 -9.48 -1.92 -8.09
CA LEU A 62 -9.22 -3.34 -7.78
C LEU A 62 -9.93 -3.83 -6.52
N ILE A 63 -10.35 -2.92 -5.63
CA ILE A 63 -11.03 -3.28 -4.39
C ILE A 63 -12.49 -3.61 -4.72
N LYS A 64 -12.83 -4.90 -4.69
CA LYS A 64 -14.17 -5.42 -5.01
C LYS A 64 -14.88 -6.06 -3.82
N ARG A 65 -14.12 -6.44 -2.78
CA ARG A 65 -14.60 -7.16 -1.60
C ARG A 65 -14.09 -6.51 -0.31
N PRO A 66 -14.75 -6.75 0.83
CA PRO A 66 -14.31 -6.24 2.13
C PRO A 66 -12.90 -6.67 2.55
N GLU A 67 -12.37 -7.75 1.98
CA GLU A 67 -11.03 -8.29 2.25
C GLU A 67 -9.95 -7.70 1.34
N ASP A 68 -10.33 -6.94 0.31
CA ASP A 68 -9.36 -6.35 -0.62
C ASP A 68 -8.75 -5.06 -0.01
N ARG A 69 -7.45 -4.86 -0.20
CA ARG A 69 -6.71 -3.68 0.26
C ARG A 69 -5.93 -3.06 -0.88
N LEU A 70 -5.91 -1.73 -0.93
CA LEU A 70 -4.90 -1.00 -1.70
C LEU A 70 -3.87 -0.41 -0.74
N VAL A 71 -2.61 -0.78 -0.90
CA VAL A 71 -1.47 -0.30 -0.14
C VAL A 71 -0.68 0.67 -1.01
N MET A 72 -0.69 1.94 -0.63
CA MET A 72 0.03 3.01 -1.32
C MET A 72 1.18 3.49 -0.44
N GLN A 73 2.40 3.48 -0.97
CA GLN A 73 3.51 4.22 -0.36
C GLN A 73 3.69 5.56 -1.06
N ASN A 74 3.70 6.66 -0.31
CA ASN A 74 3.84 8.01 -0.87
C ASN A 74 4.67 8.92 0.02
N MET A 75 5.23 9.99 -0.56
CA MET A 75 6.02 10.98 0.19
C MET A 75 5.16 11.78 1.17
N GLN A 76 3.86 11.98 0.87
CA GLN A 76 2.91 12.73 1.71
C GLN A 76 1.47 12.24 1.47
N GLU A 77 0.53 12.63 2.33
CA GLU A 77 -0.89 12.29 2.13
C GLU A 77 -1.45 12.93 0.85
N PRO A 78 -2.18 12.17 0.01
CA PRO A 78 -2.83 12.71 -1.17
C PRO A 78 -4.14 13.39 -0.78
N MET A 79 -4.11 14.47 0.01
CA MET A 79 -5.33 15.08 0.57
C MET A 79 -6.40 15.45 -0.47
N GLY A 80 -6.00 15.80 -1.70
CA GLY A 80 -6.94 16.07 -2.81
C GLY A 80 -7.70 14.85 -3.33
N LEU A 81 -7.32 13.64 -2.94
CA LEU A 81 -7.99 12.39 -3.26
C LEU A 81 -9.15 12.12 -2.29
N TYR A 82 -8.96 12.39 -1.00
CA TYR A 82 -9.88 11.97 0.06
C TYR A 82 -11.33 12.38 -0.17
N PRO A 83 -11.66 13.64 -0.54
CA PRO A 83 -13.04 14.03 -0.79
C PRO A 83 -13.70 13.25 -1.94
N LYS A 84 -12.92 12.69 -2.87
CA LYS A 84 -13.42 11.97 -4.05
C LYS A 84 -13.78 10.51 -3.74
N ILE A 85 -13.23 9.96 -2.66
CA ILE A 85 -13.31 8.52 -2.35
C ILE A 85 -13.98 8.25 -1.00
N ALA A 86 -14.18 9.29 -0.18
CA ALA A 86 -14.69 9.19 1.19
C ALA A 86 -16.10 8.60 1.30
N GLU A 87 -16.92 8.63 0.24
CA GLU A 87 -18.24 7.99 0.28
C GLU A 87 -18.16 6.45 0.19
N THR A 88 -17.11 5.91 -0.42
CA THR A 88 -16.98 4.48 -0.73
C THR A 88 -15.88 3.78 0.06
N PHE A 89 -14.81 4.50 0.40
CA PHE A 89 -13.61 3.94 0.98
C PHE A 89 -13.28 4.55 2.34
N GLU A 90 -12.63 3.73 3.17
CA GLU A 90 -11.91 4.12 4.38
C GLU A 90 -10.42 3.92 4.17
N TRP A 91 -9.61 4.65 4.93
CA TRP A 91 -8.16 4.49 4.89
C TRP A 91 -7.49 4.72 6.24
N GLU A 92 -6.33 4.10 6.39
CA GLU A 92 -5.44 4.23 7.53
C GLU A 92 -4.08 4.71 7.03
N VAL A 93 -3.49 5.67 7.74
CA VAL A 93 -2.19 6.27 7.39
C VAL A 93 -1.17 5.93 8.46
N THR A 94 -0.05 5.37 8.04
CA THR A 94 1.10 5.10 8.90
C THR A 94 2.30 5.87 8.38
N VAL A 95 2.95 6.66 9.24
CA VAL A 95 4.23 7.30 8.93
C VAL A 95 5.34 6.26 9.13
N LEU A 96 6.14 6.04 8.09
CA LEU A 96 7.26 5.12 8.08
C LEU A 96 8.51 5.76 8.68
N GLU A 97 9.51 4.95 9.04
CA GLU A 97 10.77 5.42 9.66
C GLU A 97 11.50 6.48 8.83
N ASN A 98 11.36 6.44 7.51
CA ASN A 98 11.96 7.37 6.57
C ASN A 98 11.09 8.62 6.29
N SER A 99 10.04 8.85 7.07
CA SER A 99 9.03 9.92 6.89
C SER A 99 8.13 9.80 5.67
N ASP A 100 8.30 8.77 4.84
CA ASP A 100 7.28 8.41 3.85
C ASP A 100 6.03 7.89 4.57
N MET A 101 4.92 7.83 3.86
CA MET A 101 3.64 7.38 4.38
C MET A 101 3.21 6.11 3.66
N GLN A 102 2.69 5.16 4.44
CA GLN A 102 1.89 4.07 3.93
C GLN A 102 0.42 4.38 4.18
N ILE A 103 -0.38 4.32 3.12
CA ILE A 103 -1.82 4.53 3.18
C ILE A 103 -2.48 3.23 2.72
N VAL A 104 -3.32 2.66 3.58
CA VAL A 104 -4.06 1.43 3.30
C VAL A 104 -5.53 1.78 3.11
N PHE A 105 -6.05 1.59 1.91
CA PHE A 105 -7.46 1.81 1.59
C PHE A 105 -8.25 0.50 1.61
N LYS A 106 -9.52 0.57 2.03
CA LYS A 106 -10.49 -0.53 2.04
C LYS A 106 -11.90 -0.01 1.74
N LEU A 107 -12.82 -0.90 1.36
CA LEU A 107 -14.23 -0.57 1.33
C LEU A 107 -14.73 -0.23 2.75
N LYS A 108 -15.69 0.69 2.81
CA LYS A 108 -16.51 0.93 4.01
C LYS A 108 -17.43 -0.25 4.33
#